data_AF-A0A086J3N4-F1
#
_entry.id   AF-A0A086J3N4-F1
#
_cell.length_a   1.000
_cell.length_b   1.000
_cell.length_c   1.000
_cell.angle_alpha   90.00
_cell.angle_beta   90.00
_cell.angle_gamma   90.00
#
_symmetry.space_group_name_H-M   'P 1'
#
loop_
_entity.id
_entity.type
_entity.pdbx_description
1 polymer ?
#
loop_
_entity_poly.entity_id
_entity_poly.type
_entity_poly.pdbx_seq_one_letter_code
_entity_poly.pdbx_strand_id
1 'polypeptide(L)'
;MDEVLFSGPLSVQKNSSTAEYICELAKKPEFFELKLYNQATFTIMLSKLNESEYYTIKETQSIRVNYMSFIATLSELLKRVQRKELFIEVGSTIKIIERNTFRNILHLELPLKNLTESEYKMYISEILSKLNRKTSALERENSILKEELMSARRANDDMTQRYREELEKLESTTNRSRREAGDLEMKVNSLKKITDESALEIDRLKKENRILEDDLKKANDIIKRNFEDLKGRIKSETLLKEETRNYKQEKEDIEAINSRLEMEVMEKNEEIKILKELEEERAEAINNLKIMNKSLNRKLESTYRIYNRIYKKHDETEEDSKTEETTSSLIAPESIQY
;
A
#
# COMPACT_ATOMS: atom_id res chain seq x y z
N MET A 1 26.41 -83.84 -12.25
CA MET A 1 26.69 -82.60 -13.01
C MET A 1 28.17 -82.59 -13.31
N ASP A 2 28.54 -82.21 -14.52
CA ASP A 2 29.94 -82.10 -14.92
C ASP A 2 30.53 -80.83 -14.31
N GLU A 3 31.60 -80.96 -13.54
CA GLU A 3 32.28 -79.83 -12.89
C GLU A 3 33.54 -79.50 -13.67
N VAL A 4 33.58 -78.32 -14.32
CA VAL A 4 34.78 -77.85 -15.02
C VAL A 4 35.74 -77.23 -14.00
N LEU A 5 36.89 -77.87 -13.80
CA LEU A 5 37.89 -77.51 -12.79
C LEU A 5 39.01 -76.63 -13.35
N PHE A 6 39.25 -76.70 -14.66
CA PHE A 6 40.20 -75.87 -15.38
C PHE A 6 39.74 -75.71 -16.82
N SER A 7 39.84 -74.50 -17.37
CA SER A 7 39.64 -74.25 -18.80
C SER A 7 40.52 -73.07 -19.20
N GLY A 8 41.45 -73.27 -20.12
CA GLY A 8 42.35 -72.20 -20.56
C GLY A 8 43.34 -72.63 -21.63
N PRO A 9 43.96 -71.65 -22.31
CA PRO A 9 45.01 -71.91 -23.29
C PRO A 9 46.32 -72.32 -22.60
N LEU A 10 47.00 -73.32 -23.14
CA LEU A 10 48.30 -73.83 -22.70
C LEU A 10 49.25 -73.96 -23.90
N SER A 11 50.51 -73.56 -23.71
CA SER A 11 51.58 -73.81 -24.68
C SER A 11 52.10 -75.23 -24.51
N VAL A 12 52.01 -76.03 -25.56
CA VAL A 12 52.36 -77.46 -25.57
C VAL A 12 53.49 -77.71 -26.56
N GLN A 13 54.50 -78.45 -26.14
CA GLN A 13 55.59 -78.90 -27.00
C GLN A 13 55.27 -80.27 -27.61
N LYS A 14 55.38 -80.37 -28.93
CA LYS A 14 55.17 -81.60 -29.70
C LYS A 14 56.23 -81.67 -30.80
N ASN A 15 57.05 -82.73 -30.80
CA ASN A 15 58.09 -82.98 -31.82
C ASN A 15 58.96 -81.74 -32.13
N SER A 16 59.50 -81.09 -31.10
CA SER A 16 60.31 -79.86 -31.20
C SER A 16 59.60 -78.59 -31.68
N SER A 17 58.29 -78.64 -31.93
CA SER A 17 57.44 -77.48 -32.19
C SER A 17 56.63 -77.11 -30.94
N THR A 18 56.35 -75.81 -30.76
CA THR A 18 55.43 -75.34 -29.71
C THR A 18 54.12 -74.92 -30.37
N ALA A 19 53.01 -75.43 -29.88
CA ALA A 19 51.67 -75.09 -30.35
C ALA A 19 50.76 -74.75 -29.16
N GLU A 20 49.78 -73.89 -29.39
CA GLU A 20 48.79 -73.55 -28.38
C GLU A 20 47.61 -74.54 -28.44
N TYR A 21 47.26 -75.07 -27.28
CA TYR A 21 46.10 -75.94 -27.08
C TYR A 21 45.18 -75.32 -26.04
N ILE A 22 43.88 -75.38 -26.29
CA ILE A 22 42.88 -75.13 -25.25
C ILE A 22 42.78 -76.40 -24.43
N CYS A 23 43.02 -76.29 -23.14
CA CYS A 23 42.94 -77.39 -22.19
C CYS A 23 41.71 -77.22 -21.31
N GLU A 24 40.94 -78.29 -21.18
CA GLU A 24 39.77 -78.37 -20.30
C GLU A 24 39.90 -79.60 -19.40
N LEU A 25 39.86 -79.39 -18.08
CA LEU A 25 39.77 -80.46 -17.09
C LEU A 25 38.36 -80.44 -16.49
N ALA A 26 37.62 -81.53 -16.72
CA ALA A 26 36.29 -81.71 -16.16
C ALA A 26 36.24 -82.95 -15.26
N LYS A 27 35.60 -82.83 -14.11
CA LYS A 27 35.26 -83.94 -13.23
C LYS A 27 33.84 -84.41 -13.54
N LYS A 28 33.72 -85.69 -13.91
CA LYS A 28 32.46 -86.40 -14.12
C LYS A 28 32.23 -87.36 -12.93
N PRO A 29 31.01 -87.91 -12.77
CA PRO A 29 30.70 -88.77 -11.62
C PRO A 29 31.61 -90.00 -11.47
N GLU A 30 32.04 -90.59 -12.60
CA GLU A 30 32.78 -91.86 -12.62
C GLU A 30 34.28 -91.70 -12.98
N PHE A 31 34.68 -90.55 -13.51
CA PHE A 31 36.04 -90.30 -14.00
C PHE A 31 36.33 -88.81 -14.10
N PHE A 32 37.60 -88.44 -14.23
CA PHE A 32 37.97 -87.12 -14.72
C PHE A 32 38.39 -87.19 -16.18
N GLU A 33 38.23 -86.08 -16.88
CA GLU A 33 38.51 -85.94 -18.30
C GLU A 33 39.36 -84.70 -18.53
N LEU A 34 40.58 -84.90 -19.04
CA LEU A 34 41.46 -83.85 -19.49
C LEU A 34 41.44 -83.83 -21.02
N LYS A 35 40.95 -82.74 -21.58
CA LYS A 35 40.88 -82.49 -23.02
C LYS A 35 41.93 -81.48 -23.42
N LEU A 36 42.58 -81.73 -24.55
CA LEU A 36 43.45 -80.80 -25.25
C LEU A 36 42.94 -80.63 -26.67
N TYR A 37 42.57 -79.41 -27.02
CA TYR A 37 42.07 -79.05 -28.34
C TYR A 37 42.98 -78.04 -29.02
N ASN A 38 43.44 -78.34 -30.23
CA ASN A 38 44.16 -77.39 -31.07
C ASN A 38 43.24 -76.89 -32.19
N GLN A 39 42.98 -75.59 -32.19
CA GLN A 39 42.13 -74.93 -33.19
C GLN A 39 42.72 -74.99 -34.60
N ALA A 40 44.04 -74.82 -34.74
CA ALA A 40 44.70 -74.77 -36.04
C ALA A 40 44.70 -76.13 -36.75
N THR A 41 44.88 -77.21 -35.99
CA THR A 41 44.96 -78.57 -36.56
C THR A 41 43.68 -79.39 -36.37
N PHE A 42 42.63 -78.80 -35.78
CA PHE A 42 41.38 -79.47 -35.41
C PHE A 42 41.58 -80.79 -34.65
N THR A 43 42.68 -80.89 -33.90
CA THR A 43 43.06 -82.12 -33.21
C THR A 43 42.54 -82.08 -31.78
N ILE A 44 41.88 -83.15 -31.36
CA ILE A 44 41.42 -83.33 -29.98
C ILE A 44 42.10 -84.56 -29.40
N MET A 45 42.76 -84.34 -28.26
CA MET A 45 43.42 -85.38 -27.48
C MET A 45 42.78 -85.43 -26.11
N LEU A 46 42.59 -86.64 -25.60
CA LEU A 46 41.81 -86.88 -24.39
C LEU A 46 42.55 -87.83 -23.47
N SER A 47 42.62 -87.46 -22.19
CA SER A 47 43.00 -88.35 -21.10
C SER A 47 41.77 -88.53 -20.22
N LYS A 48 41.29 -89.76 -20.12
CA LYS A 48 40.16 -90.13 -19.26
C LYS A 48 40.66 -91.17 -18.29
N LEU A 49 40.41 -90.92 -17.01
CA LEU A 49 40.86 -91.79 -15.93
C LEU A 49 39.78 -91.90 -14.86
N ASN A 50 39.32 -93.13 -14.65
CA ASN A 50 38.53 -93.49 -13.48
C ASN A 50 39.43 -93.72 -12.26
N GLU A 51 38.82 -94.03 -11.12
CA GLU A 51 39.55 -94.23 -9.87
C GLU A 51 40.46 -95.47 -9.91
N SER A 52 40.06 -96.57 -10.55
CA SER A 52 40.88 -97.79 -10.62
C SER A 52 42.11 -97.62 -11.50
N GLU A 53 41.97 -96.99 -12.68
CA GLU A 53 43.07 -96.63 -13.58
C GLU A 53 44.06 -95.68 -12.92
N TYR A 54 43.57 -94.77 -12.07
CA TYR A 54 44.43 -93.87 -11.31
C TYR A 54 45.36 -94.61 -10.35
N TYR A 55 44.92 -95.68 -9.68
CA TYR A 55 45.80 -96.42 -8.75
C TYR A 55 47.00 -97.05 -9.45
N THR A 56 46.85 -97.50 -10.69
CA THR A 56 47.96 -97.97 -11.53
C THR A 56 48.98 -96.86 -11.79
N ILE A 57 48.49 -95.65 -12.13
CA ILE A 57 49.35 -94.48 -12.32
C ILE A 57 50.01 -94.06 -11.01
N LYS A 58 49.26 -94.12 -9.91
CA LYS A 58 49.71 -93.75 -8.57
C LYS A 58 50.91 -94.59 -8.16
N GLU A 59 50.85 -95.90 -8.36
CA GLU A 59 51.97 -96.82 -8.09
C GLU A 59 53.14 -96.56 -9.04
N THR A 60 52.88 -96.48 -10.35
CA THR A 60 53.92 -96.32 -11.39
C THR A 60 54.73 -95.02 -11.21
N GLN A 61 54.06 -93.92 -10.84
CA GLN A 61 54.68 -92.60 -10.70
C GLN A 61 54.93 -92.20 -9.23
N SER A 62 54.74 -93.13 -8.28
CA SER A 62 54.95 -92.89 -6.84
C SER A 62 54.17 -91.67 -6.30
N ILE A 63 52.93 -91.47 -6.78
CA ILE A 63 52.07 -90.37 -6.37
C ILE A 63 51.54 -90.63 -4.95
N ARG A 64 51.66 -89.65 -4.05
CA ARG A 64 51.31 -89.82 -2.62
C ARG A 64 49.87 -89.45 -2.26
N VAL A 65 49.18 -88.71 -3.12
CA VAL A 65 47.82 -88.23 -2.87
C VAL A 65 46.76 -89.30 -3.20
N ASN A 66 45.50 -89.09 -2.82
CA ASN A 66 44.36 -89.93 -3.22
C ASN A 66 43.76 -89.42 -4.54
N TYR A 67 42.77 -90.14 -5.11
CA TYR A 67 42.15 -89.79 -6.39
C TYR A 67 41.56 -88.37 -6.42
N MET A 68 40.80 -87.99 -5.39
CA MET A 68 40.17 -86.67 -5.33
C MET A 68 41.19 -85.53 -5.20
N SER A 69 42.18 -85.70 -4.31
CA SER A 69 43.28 -84.74 -4.15
C SER A 69 44.19 -84.70 -5.37
N PHE A 70 44.32 -85.80 -6.11
CA PHE A 70 45.05 -85.84 -7.37
C PHE A 70 44.41 -84.94 -8.42
N ILE A 71 43.08 -84.98 -8.58
CA ILE A 71 42.38 -84.10 -9.54
C ILE A 71 42.60 -82.62 -9.20
N ALA A 72 42.55 -82.26 -7.91
CA ALA A 72 42.85 -80.90 -7.46
C ALA A 72 44.32 -80.50 -7.74
N THR A 73 45.26 -81.43 -7.49
CA THR A 73 46.69 -81.24 -7.78
C THR A 73 46.93 -81.06 -9.27
N LEU A 74 46.26 -81.84 -10.12
CA LEU A 74 46.32 -81.71 -11.57
C LEU A 74 45.82 -80.33 -12.02
N SER A 75 44.69 -79.85 -11.49
CA SER A 75 44.21 -78.49 -11.78
C SER A 75 45.25 -77.43 -11.42
N GLU A 76 45.92 -77.55 -10.28
CA GLU A 76 46.97 -76.59 -9.89
C GLU A 76 48.22 -76.69 -10.78
N LEU A 77 48.65 -77.90 -11.16
CA LEU A 77 49.74 -78.08 -12.13
C LEU A 77 49.42 -77.42 -13.47
N LEU A 78 48.19 -77.55 -13.98
CA LEU A 78 47.75 -76.88 -15.22
C LEU A 78 47.77 -75.36 -15.08
N LYS A 79 47.36 -74.81 -13.94
CA LYS A 79 47.48 -73.36 -13.68
C LYS A 79 48.94 -72.90 -13.65
N ARG A 80 49.85 -73.69 -13.08
CA ARG A 80 51.30 -73.39 -13.10
C ARG A 80 51.87 -73.43 -14.52
N VAL A 81 51.41 -74.35 -15.37
CA VAL A 81 51.74 -74.35 -16.81
C VAL A 81 51.22 -73.07 -17.46
N GLN A 82 49.98 -72.66 -17.18
CA GLN A 82 49.40 -71.43 -17.73
C GLN A 82 50.21 -70.19 -17.33
N ARG A 83 50.77 -70.16 -16.12
CA ARG A 83 51.69 -69.12 -15.63
C ARG A 83 53.12 -69.24 -16.17
N LYS A 84 53.38 -70.21 -17.06
CA LYS A 84 54.70 -70.51 -17.64
C LYS A 84 55.76 -70.94 -16.62
N GLU A 85 55.33 -71.43 -15.45
CA GLU A 85 56.23 -72.02 -14.44
C GLU A 85 56.60 -73.46 -14.79
N LEU A 86 55.68 -74.17 -15.46
CA LEU A 86 55.82 -75.54 -15.92
C LEU A 86 55.59 -75.62 -17.42
N PHE A 87 56.09 -76.69 -18.04
CA PHE A 87 55.97 -76.95 -19.47
C PHE A 87 55.19 -78.24 -19.71
N ILE A 88 54.42 -78.28 -20.80
CA ILE A 88 53.77 -79.50 -21.24
C ILE A 88 54.46 -80.03 -22.49
N GLU A 89 54.79 -81.32 -22.47
CA GLU A 89 55.23 -82.08 -23.65
C GLU A 89 54.18 -83.15 -23.99
N VAL A 90 53.83 -83.28 -25.27
CA VAL A 90 52.80 -84.22 -25.74
C VAL A 90 53.36 -85.19 -26.77
N GLY A 91 53.16 -86.47 -26.49
CA GLY A 91 53.37 -87.61 -27.39
C GLY A 91 52.19 -88.58 -27.31
N SER A 92 52.44 -89.86 -27.00
CA SER A 92 51.40 -90.82 -26.58
C SER A 92 50.90 -90.57 -25.16
N THR A 93 51.67 -89.81 -24.38
CA THR A 93 51.33 -89.33 -23.05
C THR A 93 51.48 -87.81 -23.01
N ILE A 94 50.79 -87.18 -22.07
CA ILE A 94 51.01 -85.79 -21.70
C ILE A 94 51.94 -85.76 -20.49
N LYS A 95 53.02 -84.98 -20.58
CA LYS A 95 54.02 -84.83 -19.52
C LYS A 95 54.05 -83.39 -19.05
N ILE A 96 53.96 -83.18 -17.74
CA ILE A 96 54.15 -81.88 -17.10
C ILE A 96 55.56 -81.85 -16.51
N ILE A 97 56.38 -80.92 -17.02
CA ILE A 97 57.82 -80.89 -16.79
C ILE A 97 58.23 -79.52 -16.24
N GLU A 98 59.09 -79.52 -15.23
CA GLU A 98 59.80 -78.33 -14.78
C GLU A 98 61.20 -78.34 -15.37
N ARG A 99 61.55 -77.28 -16.11
CA ARG A 99 62.88 -77.14 -16.71
C ARG A 99 63.84 -76.57 -15.68
N ASN A 100 64.92 -77.29 -15.42
CA ASN A 100 66.00 -76.86 -14.54
C ASN A 100 67.32 -76.93 -15.32
N THR A 101 68.32 -76.15 -14.91
CA THR A 101 69.63 -76.05 -15.57
C THR A 101 70.38 -77.38 -15.58
N PHE A 102 70.18 -78.22 -14.57
CA PHE A 102 70.86 -79.51 -14.45
C PHE A 102 70.09 -80.66 -15.10
N ARG A 103 68.80 -80.78 -14.78
CA ARG A 103 67.94 -81.86 -15.28
C ARG A 103 66.48 -81.46 -15.18
N ASN A 104 65.73 -81.73 -16.24
CA ASN A 104 64.28 -81.57 -16.23
C ASN A 104 63.62 -82.51 -15.20
N ILE A 105 62.66 -81.98 -14.43
CA ILE A 105 61.91 -82.72 -13.43
C ILE A 105 60.53 -83.05 -13.99
N LEU A 106 60.17 -84.33 -14.04
CA LEU A 106 58.84 -84.78 -14.44
C LEU A 106 57.91 -84.74 -13.22
N HIS A 107 56.88 -83.89 -13.26
CA HIS A 107 55.88 -83.78 -12.19
C HIS A 107 54.74 -84.78 -12.38
N LEU A 108 54.32 -85.00 -13.62
CA LEU A 108 53.20 -85.88 -13.92
C LEU A 108 53.25 -86.36 -15.37
N GLU A 109 52.88 -87.61 -15.59
CA GLU A 109 52.65 -88.18 -16.91
C GLU A 109 51.25 -88.81 -16.97
N LEU A 110 50.45 -88.50 -17.99
CA LEU A 110 49.13 -89.12 -18.17
C LEU A 110 48.99 -89.73 -19.57
N PRO A 111 48.29 -90.88 -19.70
CA PRO A 111 48.01 -91.46 -21.01
C PRO A 111 47.13 -90.53 -21.83
N LEU A 112 47.45 -90.38 -23.11
CA LEU A 112 46.74 -89.50 -24.02
C LEU A 112 46.23 -90.32 -25.22
N LYS A 113 44.92 -90.22 -25.50
CA LYS A 113 44.28 -90.89 -26.63
C LYS A 113 43.85 -89.83 -27.64
N ASN A 114 44.19 -90.02 -28.92
CA ASN A 114 43.55 -89.27 -30.00
C ASN A 114 42.12 -89.77 -30.17
N LEU A 115 41.17 -88.86 -30.37
CA LEU A 115 39.81 -89.28 -30.73
C LEU A 115 39.83 -90.01 -32.08
N THR A 116 39.08 -91.11 -32.15
CA THR A 116 38.74 -91.76 -33.41
C THR A 116 37.81 -90.86 -34.23
N GLU A 117 37.72 -91.11 -35.55
CA GLU A 117 36.83 -90.32 -36.42
C GLU A 117 35.36 -90.36 -35.96
N SER A 118 34.91 -91.52 -35.46
CA SER A 118 33.56 -91.70 -34.92
C SER A 118 33.34 -90.85 -33.66
N GLU A 119 34.27 -90.91 -32.69
CA GLU A 119 34.19 -90.10 -31.46
C GLU A 119 34.27 -88.60 -31.78
N TYR A 120 35.09 -88.20 -32.76
CA TYR A 120 35.20 -86.82 -33.23
C TYR A 120 33.87 -86.33 -33.83
N LYS A 121 33.23 -87.11 -34.71
CA LYS A 121 31.92 -86.78 -35.29
C LYS A 121 30.85 -86.61 -34.21
N MET A 122 30.81 -87.51 -33.22
CA MET A 122 29.88 -87.40 -32.10
C MET A 122 30.12 -86.13 -31.28
N TYR A 123 31.38 -85.82 -30.97
CA TYR A 123 31.75 -84.63 -30.22
C TYR A 123 31.33 -83.34 -30.92
N ILE A 124 31.64 -83.22 -32.22
CA ILE A 124 31.24 -82.06 -33.02
C ILE A 124 29.71 -81.95 -33.10
N SER A 125 29.01 -83.07 -33.29
CA SER A 125 27.54 -83.10 -33.31
C SER A 125 26.94 -82.61 -31.98
N GLU A 126 27.53 -83.01 -30.85
CA GLU A 126 27.11 -82.56 -29.53
C GLU A 126 27.33 -81.06 -29.33
N ILE A 127 28.51 -80.55 -29.73
CA ILE A 127 28.81 -79.10 -29.68
C ILE A 127 27.83 -78.32 -30.55
N LEU A 128 27.64 -78.73 -31.80
CA LEU A 128 26.70 -78.07 -32.72
C LEU A 128 25.28 -78.08 -32.15
N SER A 129 24.85 -79.18 -31.54
CA SER A 129 23.54 -79.27 -30.90
C SER A 129 23.42 -78.31 -29.71
N LYS A 130 24.45 -78.21 -28.85
CA LYS A 130 24.48 -77.26 -27.73
C LYS A 130 24.47 -75.81 -28.22
N LEU A 131 25.27 -75.49 -29.24
CA LEU A 131 25.33 -74.17 -29.85
C LEU A 131 23.99 -73.80 -30.49
N ASN A 132 23.39 -74.68 -31.29
CA ASN A 132 22.09 -74.44 -31.91
C ASN A 132 21.00 -74.19 -30.86
N ARG A 133 20.93 -74.99 -29.79
CA ARG A 133 19.98 -74.75 -28.68
C ARG A 133 20.20 -73.38 -28.03
N LYS A 134 21.46 -72.99 -27.82
CA LYS A 134 21.80 -71.68 -27.26
C LYS A 134 21.42 -70.54 -28.20
N THR A 135 21.71 -70.67 -29.49
CA THR A 135 21.33 -69.70 -30.52
C THR A 135 19.81 -69.54 -30.59
N SER A 136 19.04 -70.63 -30.65
CA SER A 136 17.58 -70.56 -30.67
C SER A 136 16.96 -70.02 -29.36
N ALA A 137 17.64 -70.16 -28.23
CA ALA A 137 17.23 -69.52 -26.98
C ALA A 137 17.46 -67.99 -27.05
N LEU A 138 18.66 -67.58 -27.50
CA LEU A 138 19.03 -66.17 -27.66
C LEU A 138 18.17 -65.44 -28.70
N GLU A 139 17.81 -66.10 -29.81
CA GLU A 139 16.92 -65.54 -30.83
C GLU A 139 15.52 -65.25 -30.27
N ARG A 140 14.97 -66.18 -29.46
CA ARG A 140 13.68 -65.99 -28.80
C ARG A 140 13.72 -64.86 -27.79
N GLU A 141 14.76 -64.81 -26.95
CA GLU A 141 14.96 -63.73 -25.98
C GLU A 141 15.06 -62.36 -26.68
N ASN A 142 15.85 -62.28 -27.76
CA ASN A 142 15.98 -61.06 -28.55
C ASN A 142 14.66 -60.63 -29.21
N SER A 143 13.84 -61.58 -29.65
CA SER A 143 12.49 -61.27 -30.16
C SER A 143 11.59 -60.64 -29.10
N ILE A 144 11.59 -61.20 -27.88
CA ILE A 144 10.80 -60.67 -26.76
C ILE A 144 11.28 -59.26 -26.40
N LEU A 145 12.59 -59.05 -26.26
CA LEU A 145 13.16 -57.75 -25.95
C LEU A 145 12.84 -56.68 -27.00
N LYS A 146 12.79 -57.05 -28.29
CA LYS A 146 12.36 -56.13 -29.36
C LYS A 146 10.90 -55.73 -29.23
N GLU A 147 10.02 -56.66 -28.87
CA GLU A 147 8.60 -56.38 -28.66
C GLU A 147 8.37 -55.47 -27.45
N GLU A 148 9.04 -55.75 -26.33
CA GLU A 148 9.03 -54.90 -25.13
C GLU A 148 9.52 -53.48 -25.44
N LEU A 149 10.62 -53.35 -26.20
CA LEU A 149 11.16 -52.06 -26.59
C LEU A 149 10.16 -51.27 -27.47
N MET A 150 9.49 -51.92 -28.41
CA MET A 150 8.47 -51.27 -29.24
C MET A 150 7.26 -50.83 -28.42
N SER A 151 6.81 -51.66 -27.49
CA SER A 151 5.72 -51.33 -26.56
C SER A 151 6.07 -50.12 -25.69
N ALA A 152 7.27 -50.13 -25.10
CA ALA A 152 7.77 -49.03 -24.28
C ALA A 152 7.90 -47.71 -25.07
N ARG A 153 8.35 -47.78 -26.32
CA ARG A 153 8.41 -46.60 -27.21
C ARG A 153 7.04 -46.00 -27.45
N ARG A 154 6.04 -46.82 -27.80
CA ARG A 154 4.65 -46.36 -27.99
C ARG A 154 4.10 -45.69 -26.74
N ALA A 155 4.27 -46.32 -25.58
CA ALA A 155 3.83 -45.75 -24.31
C ALA A 155 4.51 -44.39 -24.01
N ASN A 156 5.81 -44.28 -24.33
CA ASN A 156 6.54 -43.03 -24.16
C ASN A 156 6.10 -41.93 -25.13
N ASP A 157 5.80 -42.28 -26.38
CA ASP A 157 5.27 -41.35 -27.37
C ASP A 157 3.89 -40.82 -26.95
N ASP A 158 3.01 -41.71 -26.47
CA ASP A 158 1.69 -41.34 -25.93
C ASP A 158 1.81 -40.39 -24.73
N MET A 159 2.73 -40.67 -23.79
CA MET A 159 2.98 -39.80 -22.64
C MET A 159 3.55 -38.45 -23.07
N THR A 160 4.48 -38.44 -24.03
CA THR A 160 5.05 -37.21 -24.58
C THR A 160 3.96 -36.35 -25.24
N GLN A 161 3.03 -36.96 -25.96
CA GLN A 161 1.89 -36.26 -26.54
C GLN A 161 1.00 -35.62 -25.46
N ARG A 162 0.65 -36.37 -24.42
CA ARG A 162 -0.15 -35.85 -23.29
C ARG A 162 0.50 -34.66 -22.62
N TYR A 163 1.81 -34.72 -22.37
CA TYR A 163 2.56 -33.60 -21.79
C TYR A 163 2.57 -32.37 -22.69
N ARG A 164 2.64 -32.53 -24.02
CA ARG A 164 2.53 -31.39 -24.95
C ARG A 164 1.16 -30.74 -24.88
N GLU A 165 0.08 -31.53 -24.88
CA GLU A 165 -1.29 -31.01 -24.77
C GLU A 165 -1.52 -30.29 -23.44
N GLU A 166 -0.92 -30.77 -22.34
CA GLU A 166 -1.00 -30.12 -21.02
C GLU A 166 -0.21 -28.80 -20.99
N LEU A 167 1.00 -28.77 -21.58
CA LEU A 167 1.79 -27.55 -21.71
C LEU A 167 1.06 -26.47 -22.52
N GLU A 168 0.42 -26.84 -23.63
CA GLU A 168 -0.34 -25.89 -24.46
C GLU A 168 -1.53 -25.29 -23.68
N LYS A 169 -2.24 -26.11 -22.90
CA LYS A 169 -3.31 -25.63 -21.99
C LYS A 169 -2.76 -24.68 -20.92
N LEU A 170 -1.62 -25.02 -20.34
CA LEU A 170 -0.97 -24.20 -19.31
C LEU A 170 -0.49 -22.86 -19.88
N GLU A 171 0.06 -22.86 -21.10
CA GLU A 171 0.48 -21.64 -21.78
C GLU A 171 -0.72 -20.74 -22.12
N SER A 172 -1.81 -21.32 -22.62
CA SER A 172 -3.05 -20.59 -22.89
C SER A 172 -3.64 -19.94 -21.62
N THR A 173 -3.70 -20.68 -20.52
CA THR A 173 -4.17 -20.15 -19.23
C THR A 173 -3.25 -19.08 -18.67
N THR A 174 -1.93 -19.28 -18.74
CA THR A 174 -0.92 -18.28 -18.32
C THR A 174 -1.06 -16.99 -19.13
N ASN A 175 -1.22 -17.09 -20.44
CA ASN A 175 -1.41 -15.94 -21.32
C ASN A 175 -2.71 -15.19 -21.00
N ARG A 176 -3.79 -15.91 -20.70
CA ARG A 176 -5.05 -15.32 -20.25
C ARG A 176 -4.88 -14.58 -18.92
N SER A 177 -4.28 -15.21 -17.91
CA SER A 177 -4.02 -14.57 -16.62
C SER A 177 -3.11 -13.35 -16.74
N ARG A 178 -2.12 -13.38 -17.65
CA ARG A 178 -1.25 -12.24 -17.92
C ARG A 178 -2.01 -11.05 -18.51
N ARG A 179 -2.97 -11.30 -19.41
CA ARG A 179 -3.86 -10.25 -19.95
C ARG A 179 -4.74 -9.66 -18.86
N GLU A 180 -5.41 -10.52 -18.08
CA GLU A 180 -6.26 -10.11 -16.97
C GLU A 180 -5.48 -9.29 -15.92
N ALA A 181 -4.22 -9.68 -15.62
CA ALA A 181 -3.34 -8.91 -14.75
C ALA A 181 -3.01 -7.51 -15.31
N GLY A 182 -2.74 -7.40 -16.61
CA GLY A 182 -2.52 -6.12 -17.28
C GLY A 182 -3.75 -5.21 -17.25
N ASP A 183 -4.95 -5.76 -17.46
CA ASP A 183 -6.21 -5.03 -17.37
C ASP A 183 -6.47 -4.50 -15.96
N LEU A 184 -6.21 -5.33 -14.94
CA LEU A 184 -6.31 -4.94 -13.54
C LEU A 184 -5.30 -3.85 -13.18
N GLU A 185 -4.08 -3.92 -13.68
CA GLU A 185 -3.05 -2.89 -13.47
C GLU A 185 -3.47 -1.54 -14.06
N MET A 186 -4.02 -1.54 -15.28
CA MET A 186 -4.59 -0.33 -15.89
C MET A 186 -5.72 0.26 -15.03
N LYS A 187 -6.60 -0.59 -14.49
CA LYS A 187 -7.70 -0.16 -13.61
C LYS A 187 -7.21 0.39 -12.27
N VAL A 188 -6.16 -0.20 -11.68
CA VAL A 188 -5.53 0.33 -10.47
C VAL A 188 -4.93 1.71 -10.73
N ASN A 189 -4.25 1.88 -11.87
CA ASN A 189 -3.64 3.16 -12.24
C ASN A 189 -4.69 4.25 -12.51
N SER A 190 -5.83 3.92 -13.13
CA SER A 190 -6.92 4.89 -13.31
C SER A 190 -7.56 5.28 -11.98
N LEU A 191 -7.81 4.31 -11.09
CA LEU A 191 -8.33 4.59 -9.75
C LEU A 191 -7.39 5.45 -8.91
N LYS A 192 -6.07 5.22 -9.00
CA LYS A 192 -5.07 6.08 -8.34
C LYS A 192 -5.17 7.52 -8.82
N LYS A 193 -5.23 7.76 -10.13
CA LYS A 193 -5.41 9.11 -10.69
C LYS A 193 -6.67 9.80 -10.16
N ILE A 194 -7.80 9.10 -10.17
CA ILE A 194 -9.08 9.64 -9.65
C ILE A 194 -8.95 9.96 -8.15
N THR A 195 -8.25 9.11 -7.39
CA THR A 195 -8.03 9.31 -5.95
C THR A 195 -7.17 10.54 -5.70
N ASP A 196 -6.09 10.72 -6.47
CA ASP A 196 -5.20 11.87 -6.37
C ASP A 196 -5.92 13.18 -6.74
N GLU A 197 -6.71 13.17 -7.82
CA GLU A 197 -7.56 14.30 -8.22
C GLU A 197 -8.59 14.65 -7.15
N SER A 198 -9.25 13.64 -6.57
CA SER A 198 -10.22 13.83 -5.49
C SER A 198 -9.55 14.38 -4.22
N ALA A 199 -8.34 13.95 -3.90
CA ALA A 199 -7.58 14.46 -2.76
C ALA A 199 -7.25 15.95 -2.91
N LEU A 200 -6.83 16.37 -4.12
CA LEU A 200 -6.58 17.78 -4.43
C LEU A 200 -7.85 18.63 -4.30
N GLU A 201 -8.99 18.13 -4.78
CA GLU A 201 -10.26 18.84 -4.69
C GLU A 201 -10.74 18.95 -3.22
N ILE A 202 -10.60 17.90 -2.42
CA ILE A 202 -10.89 17.94 -0.99
C ILE A 202 -10.04 19.02 -0.30
N ASP A 203 -8.75 19.12 -0.61
CA ASP A 203 -7.87 20.13 -0.02
C ASP A 203 -8.23 21.55 -0.47
N ARG A 204 -8.69 21.73 -1.71
CA ARG A 204 -9.23 23.00 -2.19
C ARG A 204 -10.48 23.39 -1.41
N LEU A 205 -11.46 22.49 -1.31
CA LEU A 205 -12.71 22.72 -0.58
C LEU A 205 -12.46 22.99 0.90
N LYS A 206 -11.48 22.32 1.53
CA LYS A 206 -11.08 22.63 2.91
C LYS A 206 -10.53 24.05 3.06
N LYS A 207 -9.74 24.54 2.11
CA LYS A 207 -9.23 25.92 2.14
C LYS A 207 -10.37 26.93 1.97
N GLU A 208 -11.27 26.66 1.03
CA GLU A 208 -12.44 27.51 0.79
C GLU A 208 -13.37 27.55 2.01
N ASN A 209 -13.66 26.40 2.63
CA ASN A 209 -14.44 26.33 3.87
C ASN A 209 -13.80 27.14 5.00
N ARG A 210 -12.47 27.11 5.16
CA ARG A 210 -11.79 27.95 6.17
C ARG A 210 -11.97 29.44 5.91
N ILE A 211 -11.88 29.85 4.64
CA ILE A 211 -12.10 31.25 4.25
C ILE A 211 -13.54 31.66 4.56
N LEU A 212 -14.51 30.82 4.19
CA LEU A 212 -15.92 31.07 4.47
C LEU A 212 -16.21 31.10 5.97
N GLU A 213 -15.60 30.22 6.78
CA GLU A 213 -15.71 30.25 8.24
C GLU A 213 -15.17 31.55 8.83
N ASP A 214 -14.02 32.02 8.35
CA ASP A 214 -13.43 33.30 8.77
C ASP A 214 -14.32 34.49 8.38
N ASP A 215 -14.89 34.48 7.17
CA ASP A 215 -15.78 35.53 6.71
C ASP A 215 -17.13 35.52 7.45
N LEU A 216 -17.66 34.33 7.75
CA LEU A 216 -18.87 34.17 8.57
C LEU A 216 -18.62 34.70 9.99
N LYS A 217 -17.43 34.46 10.55
CA LYS A 217 -17.01 35.03 11.84
C LYS A 217 -16.94 36.57 11.79
N LYS A 218 -16.31 37.15 10.76
CA LYS A 218 -16.27 38.61 10.57
C LYS A 218 -17.67 39.20 10.42
N ALA A 219 -18.53 38.58 9.63
CA ALA A 219 -19.92 39.01 9.45
C ALA A 219 -20.67 38.98 10.78
N ASN A 220 -20.51 37.92 11.58
CA ASN A 220 -21.10 37.83 12.91
C ASN A 220 -20.57 38.91 13.86
N ASP A 221 -19.27 39.24 13.82
CA ASP A 221 -18.70 40.32 14.63
C ASP A 221 -19.24 41.70 14.21
N ILE A 222 -19.42 41.94 12.91
CA ILE A 222 -20.06 43.16 12.39
C ILE A 222 -21.50 43.24 12.85
N ILE A 223 -22.27 42.15 12.75
CA ILE A 223 -23.66 42.09 13.22
C ILE A 223 -23.73 42.41 14.72
N LYS A 224 -22.83 41.84 15.54
CA LYS A 224 -22.76 42.15 16.99
C LYS A 224 -22.49 43.62 17.25
N ARG A 225 -21.49 44.21 16.59
CA ARG A 225 -21.18 45.65 16.74
C ARG A 225 -22.36 46.52 16.32
N ASN A 226 -22.96 46.25 15.17
CA ASN A 226 -24.13 46.99 14.71
C ASN A 226 -25.29 46.86 15.70
N PHE A 227 -25.49 45.69 16.32
CA PHE A 227 -26.52 45.50 17.33
C PHE A 227 -26.23 46.29 18.61
N GLU A 228 -24.98 46.33 19.06
CA GLU A 228 -24.53 47.16 20.19
C GLU A 228 -24.71 48.66 19.89
N ASP A 229 -24.31 49.11 18.70
CA ASP A 229 -24.48 50.49 18.24
C ASP A 229 -25.96 50.87 18.14
N LEU A 230 -26.80 49.99 17.60
CA LEU A 230 -28.25 50.21 17.53
C LEU A 230 -28.86 50.32 18.93
N LYS A 231 -28.44 49.45 19.86
CA LYS A 231 -28.86 49.50 21.27
C LYS A 231 -28.42 50.82 21.93
N GLY A 232 -27.22 51.30 21.63
CA GLY A 232 -26.73 52.62 22.05
C GLY A 232 -27.60 53.75 21.50
N ARG A 233 -27.91 53.72 20.20
CA ARG A 233 -28.78 54.70 19.55
C ARG A 233 -30.19 54.72 20.11
N ILE A 234 -30.80 53.56 20.36
CA ILE A 234 -32.13 53.46 20.98
C ILE A 234 -32.12 54.08 22.38
N LYS A 235 -31.06 53.86 23.17
CA LYS A 235 -30.90 54.53 24.48
C LYS A 235 -30.79 56.06 24.34
N SER A 236 -30.00 56.56 23.39
CA SER A 236 -29.93 58.00 23.16
C SER A 236 -31.25 58.58 22.63
N GLU A 237 -31.96 57.86 21.76
CA GLU A 237 -33.23 58.31 21.20
C GLU A 237 -34.34 58.33 22.27
N THR A 238 -34.34 57.37 23.20
CA THR A 238 -35.26 57.36 24.34
C THR A 238 -34.99 58.55 25.27
N LEU A 239 -33.74 58.86 25.57
CA LEU A 239 -33.36 60.07 26.32
C LEU A 239 -33.78 61.36 25.60
N LEU A 240 -33.54 61.47 24.30
CA LEU A 240 -33.97 62.61 23.47
C LEU A 240 -35.49 62.77 23.46
N LYS A 241 -36.26 61.68 23.38
CA LYS A 241 -37.73 61.72 23.48
C LYS A 241 -38.19 62.21 24.85
N GLU A 242 -37.49 61.84 25.91
CA GLU A 242 -37.75 62.31 27.27
C GLU A 242 -37.45 63.81 27.41
N GLU A 243 -36.31 64.28 26.90
CA GLU A 243 -35.98 65.72 26.83
C GLU A 243 -37.02 66.50 26.00
N THR A 244 -37.43 65.97 24.85
CA THR A 244 -38.45 66.61 23.99
C THR A 244 -39.79 66.74 24.73
N ARG A 245 -40.13 65.75 25.57
CA ARG A 245 -41.33 65.81 26.41
C ARG A 245 -41.22 66.89 27.48
N ASN A 246 -40.04 67.03 28.10
CA ASN A 246 -39.78 68.10 29.07
C ASN A 246 -39.87 69.49 28.42
N TYR A 247 -39.25 69.68 27.25
CA TYR A 247 -39.36 70.94 26.50
C TYR A 247 -40.80 71.27 26.12
N LYS A 248 -41.61 70.27 25.77
CA LYS A 248 -43.03 70.47 25.47
C LYS A 248 -43.81 70.94 26.71
N GLN A 249 -43.51 70.37 27.87
CA GLN A 249 -44.08 70.77 29.15
C GLN A 249 -43.69 72.22 29.49
N GLU A 250 -42.39 72.58 29.37
CA GLU A 250 -41.92 73.95 29.60
C GLU A 250 -42.56 74.97 28.64
N LYS A 251 -42.77 74.59 27.38
CA LYS A 251 -43.46 75.44 26.40
C LYS A 251 -44.92 75.72 26.81
N GLU A 252 -45.63 74.70 27.29
CA GLU A 252 -47.01 74.84 27.78
C GLU A 252 -47.06 75.77 29.01
N ASP A 253 -46.10 75.66 29.94
CA ASP A 253 -45.99 76.54 31.10
C ASP A 253 -45.73 78.00 30.70
N ILE A 254 -44.85 78.24 29.71
CA ILE A 254 -44.59 79.57 29.16
C ILE A 254 -45.85 80.16 28.50
N GLU A 255 -46.61 79.37 27.74
CA GLU A 255 -47.85 79.83 27.10
C GLU A 255 -48.93 80.20 28.13
N ALA A 256 -49.02 79.45 29.24
CA ALA A 256 -49.91 79.77 30.35
C ALA A 256 -49.53 81.08 31.06
N ILE A 257 -48.22 81.32 31.26
CA ILE A 257 -47.70 82.58 31.82
C ILE A 257 -47.99 83.76 30.88
N ASN A 258 -47.78 83.58 29.57
CA ASN A 258 -48.05 84.62 28.58
C ASN A 258 -49.52 85.03 28.53
N SER A 259 -50.43 84.05 28.57
CA SER A 259 -51.88 84.33 28.61
C SER A 259 -52.29 85.12 29.87
N ARG A 260 -51.62 84.86 31.00
CA ARG A 260 -51.85 85.60 32.25
C ARG A 260 -51.39 87.06 32.14
N LEU A 261 -50.22 87.28 31.56
CA LEU A 261 -49.68 88.64 31.31
C LEU A 261 -50.54 89.43 30.33
N GLU A 262 -51.08 88.79 29.29
CA GLU A 262 -52.01 89.46 28.35
C GLU A 262 -53.27 89.97 29.05
N MET A 263 -53.86 89.19 29.96
CA MET A 263 -55.01 89.66 30.75
C MET A 263 -54.65 90.86 31.64
N GLU A 264 -53.49 90.82 32.28
CA GLU A 264 -53.00 91.89 33.16
C GLU A 264 -52.72 93.20 32.39
N VAL A 265 -52.19 93.09 31.16
CA VAL A 265 -52.02 94.23 30.24
C VAL A 265 -53.37 94.81 29.81
N MET A 266 -54.37 93.96 29.60
CA MET A 266 -55.71 94.39 29.20
C MET A 266 -56.39 95.19 30.33
N GLU A 267 -56.32 94.72 31.57
CA GLU A 267 -56.81 95.44 32.77
C GLU A 267 -56.13 96.81 32.92
N LYS A 268 -54.80 96.86 32.77
CA LYS A 268 -54.04 98.12 32.86
C LYS A 268 -54.39 99.12 31.75
N ASN A 269 -54.70 98.66 30.54
CA ASN A 269 -55.13 99.54 29.45
C ASN A 269 -56.53 100.14 29.69
N GLU A 270 -57.43 99.38 30.33
CA GLU A 270 -58.75 99.86 30.74
C GLU A 270 -58.62 100.94 31.83
N GLU A 271 -57.69 100.75 32.77
CA GLU A 271 -57.32 101.73 33.80
C GLU A 271 -56.80 103.04 33.19
N ILE A 272 -55.94 102.96 32.17
CA ILE A 272 -55.42 104.12 31.43
C ILE A 272 -56.53 104.86 30.69
N LYS A 273 -57.52 104.15 30.15
CA LYS A 273 -58.64 104.76 29.42
C LYS A 273 -59.52 105.62 30.35
N ILE A 274 -59.80 105.11 31.56
CA ILE A 274 -60.57 105.83 32.58
C ILE A 274 -59.82 107.10 33.03
N LEU A 275 -58.49 107.00 33.20
CA LEU A 275 -57.66 108.16 33.58
C LEU A 275 -57.64 109.25 32.50
N LYS A 276 -57.68 108.88 31.21
CA LYS A 276 -57.75 109.85 30.10
C LYS A 276 -59.08 110.60 30.03
N GLU A 277 -60.21 109.92 30.27
CA GLU A 277 -61.54 110.56 30.28
C GLU A 277 -61.65 111.58 31.44
N LEU A 278 -61.10 111.26 32.61
CA LEU A 278 -60.99 112.17 33.76
C LEU A 278 -60.11 113.40 33.47
N GLU A 279 -59.07 113.25 32.65
CA GLU A 279 -58.15 114.33 32.29
C GLU A 279 -58.80 115.31 31.29
N GLU A 280 -59.61 114.82 30.35
CA GLU A 280 -60.37 115.63 29.40
C GLU A 280 -61.45 116.49 30.09
N GLU A 281 -62.19 115.93 31.04
CA GLU A 281 -63.18 116.69 31.84
C GLU A 281 -62.50 117.82 32.65
N ARG A 282 -61.30 117.56 33.17
CA ARG A 282 -60.52 118.55 33.93
C ARG A 282 -59.99 119.66 33.02
N ALA A 283 -59.58 119.34 31.79
CA ALA A 283 -59.14 120.31 30.80
C ALA A 283 -60.29 121.22 30.33
N GLU A 284 -61.50 120.68 30.20
CA GLU A 284 -62.69 121.43 29.81
C GLU A 284 -63.13 122.42 30.90
N ALA A 285 -63.05 122.01 32.18
CA ALA A 285 -63.27 122.89 33.34
C ALA A 285 -62.29 124.07 33.38
N ILE A 286 -61.00 123.83 33.08
CA ILE A 286 -59.96 124.87 33.03
C ILE A 286 -60.22 125.88 31.91
N ASN A 287 -60.71 125.42 30.75
CA ASN A 287 -61.00 126.29 29.62
C ASN A 287 -62.19 127.22 29.89
N ASN A 288 -63.24 126.71 30.54
CA ASN A 288 -64.40 127.51 30.95
C ASN A 288 -64.02 128.60 31.97
N LEU A 289 -63.14 128.29 32.93
CA LEU A 289 -62.59 129.26 33.87
C LEU A 289 -61.73 130.34 33.17
N LYS A 290 -60.96 129.98 32.14
CA LYS A 290 -60.18 130.94 31.33
C LYS A 290 -61.07 131.93 30.56
N ILE A 291 -62.18 131.46 29.99
CA ILE A 291 -63.13 132.32 29.25
C ILE A 291 -63.82 133.30 30.20
N MET A 292 -64.21 132.82 31.39
CA MET A 292 -64.84 133.66 32.42
C MET A 292 -63.88 134.73 32.96
N ASN A 293 -62.61 134.39 33.16
CA ASN A 293 -61.57 135.31 33.60
C ASN A 293 -61.29 136.41 32.54
N LYS A 294 -61.31 136.07 31.24
CA LYS A 294 -61.23 137.06 30.13
C LYS A 294 -62.42 138.03 30.09
N SER A 295 -63.62 137.55 30.41
CA SER A 295 -64.85 138.36 30.47
C SER A 295 -64.82 139.37 31.63
N LEU A 296 -64.38 138.93 32.82
CA LEU A 296 -64.20 139.82 33.98
C LEU A 296 -63.12 140.86 33.77
N ASN A 297 -61.96 140.51 33.18
CA ASN A 297 -60.90 141.47 32.91
C ASN A 297 -61.33 142.59 31.95
N ARG A 298 -62.13 142.28 30.92
CA ARG A 298 -62.69 143.31 30.02
C ARG A 298 -63.67 144.25 30.73
N LYS A 299 -64.44 143.75 31.70
CA LYS A 299 -65.29 144.58 32.56
C LYS A 299 -64.44 145.46 33.49
N LEU A 300 -63.36 144.92 34.04
CA LEU A 300 -62.42 145.64 34.91
C LEU A 300 -61.74 146.82 34.19
N GLU A 301 -61.22 146.62 32.97
CA GLU A 301 -60.57 147.68 32.18
C GLU A 301 -61.53 148.79 31.74
N SER A 302 -62.80 148.45 31.47
CA SER A 302 -63.86 149.41 31.15
C SER A 302 -64.14 150.34 32.33
N THR A 303 -64.19 149.80 33.55
CA THR A 303 -64.37 150.58 34.78
C THR A 303 -63.12 151.39 35.13
N TYR A 304 -61.92 150.81 34.95
CA TYR A 304 -60.64 151.48 35.23
C TYR A 304 -60.38 152.69 34.32
N ARG A 305 -60.83 152.65 33.05
CA ARG A 305 -60.71 153.79 32.12
C ARG A 305 -61.66 154.94 32.43
N ILE A 306 -62.86 154.65 32.96
CA ILE A 306 -63.79 155.71 33.42
C ILE A 306 -63.24 156.36 34.70
N TYR A 307 -62.73 155.55 35.63
CA TYR A 307 -62.14 156.02 36.88
C TYR A 307 -60.92 156.94 36.65
N ASN A 308 -60.00 156.56 35.75
CA ASN A 308 -58.81 157.35 35.44
C ASN A 308 -59.07 158.63 34.62
N ARG A 309 -60.28 158.86 34.09
CA ARG A 309 -60.62 160.06 33.33
C ARG A 309 -61.18 161.20 34.19
N ILE A 310 -61.53 160.94 35.46
CA ILE A 310 -62.22 161.92 36.31
C ILE A 310 -61.37 162.41 37.48
N TYR A 311 -60.41 161.63 38.02
CA TYR A 311 -59.63 162.04 39.19
C TYR A 311 -58.14 161.78 39.03
N LYS A 312 -57.32 162.83 39.15
CA LYS A 312 -55.85 162.77 39.15
C LYS A 312 -55.30 163.52 40.37
N LYS A 313 -54.43 162.84 41.14
CA LYS A 313 -53.41 163.28 42.13
C LYS A 313 -53.57 162.72 43.56
N HIS A 314 -52.39 162.33 44.07
CA HIS A 314 -51.96 162.04 45.45
C HIS A 314 -52.58 160.83 46.14
N ASP A 315 -51.89 160.11 47.02
CA ASP A 315 -50.48 159.70 47.20
C ASP A 315 -50.54 158.70 48.36
N GLU A 316 -49.59 157.76 48.37
CA GLU A 316 -49.11 156.98 49.51
C GLU A 316 -50.02 155.96 50.25
N THR A 317 -49.33 154.88 50.67
CA THR A 317 -49.63 153.97 51.80
C THR A 317 -50.87 153.07 51.65
N GLU A 318 -50.95 151.84 52.14
CA GLU A 318 -50.13 150.91 52.92
C GLU A 318 -50.91 149.57 52.90
N GLU A 319 -50.33 148.53 53.50
CA GLU A 319 -51.04 147.40 54.14
C GLU A 319 -51.81 146.40 53.24
N ASP A 320 -51.45 145.10 53.27
CA ASP A 320 -51.69 144.10 54.33
C ASP A 320 -53.05 143.38 54.15
N SER A 321 -53.16 142.20 54.76
CA SER A 321 -54.23 141.17 54.65
C SER A 321 -53.98 140.11 53.56
N LYS A 322 -53.50 138.90 53.88
CA LYS A 322 -54.01 137.81 54.75
C LYS A 322 -55.39 137.28 54.37
N THR A 323 -55.38 136.03 53.92
CA THR A 323 -56.26 134.90 54.32
C THR A 323 -55.60 133.65 53.72
N GLU A 324 -55.02 132.70 54.49
CA GLU A 324 -55.72 131.63 55.24
C GLU A 324 -56.71 130.88 54.32
N GLU A 325 -56.78 129.56 54.20
CA GLU A 325 -56.46 128.47 55.13
C GLU A 325 -56.78 127.13 54.40
N THR A 326 -56.16 126.01 54.83
CA THR A 326 -56.70 124.62 54.86
C THR A 326 -57.12 123.91 53.55
N THR A 327 -57.02 122.58 53.33
CA THR A 327 -56.73 121.36 54.11
C THR A 327 -56.65 120.17 53.14
N SER A 328 -55.97 119.08 53.57
CA SER A 328 -56.26 117.65 53.29
C SER A 328 -56.42 117.18 51.84
N SER A 329 -55.74 116.13 51.35
CA SER A 329 -55.80 114.72 51.81
C SER A 329 -54.73 113.94 51.00
N LEU A 330 -53.83 113.15 51.58
CA LEU A 330 -53.97 111.71 51.91
C LEU A 330 -54.22 110.77 50.70
N ILE A 331 -53.44 109.67 50.67
CA ILE A 331 -53.52 108.42 49.85
C ILE A 331 -52.67 108.47 48.56
N ALA A 332 -51.87 107.48 48.15
CA ALA A 332 -51.16 106.32 48.72
C ALA A 332 -50.21 105.82 47.56
N PRO A 333 -49.85 104.53 47.38
CA PRO A 333 -48.46 104.09 47.35
C PRO A 333 -48.02 103.49 45.99
N GLU A 334 -46.78 103.00 45.95
CA GLU A 334 -46.27 101.80 45.24
C GLU A 334 -44.97 102.01 44.46
N SER A 335 -43.97 101.21 44.83
CA SER A 335 -43.19 100.37 43.91
C SER A 335 -42.37 99.38 44.74
N ILE A 336 -42.90 98.17 44.89
CA ILE A 336 -42.15 96.95 45.20
C ILE A 336 -42.23 96.11 43.93
N GLN A 337 -41.09 95.63 43.42
CA GLN A 337 -41.05 94.39 42.64
C GLN A 337 -39.70 93.72 42.90
N TYR A 338 -39.77 92.54 43.53
CA TYR A 338 -38.75 91.50 43.62
C TYR A 338 -38.96 90.51 42.48
#